data_AF-A0A6J4S0W9-F1
#
_entry.id   AF-A0A6J4S0W9-F1
#
_cell.length_a   1.000
_cell.length_b   1.000
_cell.length_c   1.000
_cell.angle_alpha   90.00
_cell.angle_beta   90.00
_cell.angle_gamma   90.00
#
_symmetry.space_group_name_H-M   'P 1'
#
loop_
_entity.id
_entity.type
_entity.pdbx_description
1 polymer ?
#
loop_
_entity_poly.entity_id
_entity_poly.type
_entity_poly.pdbx_seq_one_letter_code
_entity_poly.pdbx_strand_id
1 'polypeptide(L)'
;MPVYLLIDTNILRRLISKSGISYDLLQLQFLVKERYITLMAPQVLLTEWQKHREEERKILINTVKEFEKEGRIRQNIHDPGLPFFQEHLDEIKAKLLSQLDVMDELLAKYAVSFEISKEMIVLIYNQHREGKAPFTNPKK
;
A
#
# COMPACT_ATOMS: atom_id res chain seq x y z
N MET A 1 16.50 -15.32 -14.00
CA MET A 1 15.47 -15.95 -13.14
C MET A 1 14.68 -14.84 -12.47
N PRO A 2 13.34 -14.89 -12.47
CA PRO A 2 12.53 -13.88 -11.78
C PRO A 2 12.73 -13.99 -10.27
N VAL A 3 12.72 -12.84 -9.59
CA VAL A 3 12.75 -12.78 -8.12
C VAL A 3 11.33 -12.98 -7.60
N TYR A 4 11.15 -13.87 -6.63
CA TYR A 4 9.84 -14.08 -6.00
C TYR A 4 9.68 -13.13 -4.83
N LEU A 5 8.66 -12.26 -4.89
CA LEU A 5 8.35 -11.31 -3.83
C LEU A 5 7.06 -11.73 -3.13
N LEU A 6 7.18 -12.14 -1.87
CA LEU A 6 6.02 -12.39 -1.02
C LEU A 6 5.51 -11.08 -0.44
N ILE A 7 4.23 -10.79 -0.68
CA ILE A 7 3.56 -9.61 -0.15
C ILE A 7 2.62 -10.00 0.98
N ASP A 8 2.62 -9.19 2.04
CA ASP A 8 1.67 -9.23 3.13
C ASP A 8 0.87 -7.91 3.21
N THR A 9 -0.08 -7.85 4.14
CA THR A 9 -0.91 -6.65 4.36
C THR A 9 -0.10 -5.42 4.72
N ASN A 10 1.02 -5.56 5.44
CA ASN A 10 1.83 -4.43 5.88
C ASN A 10 2.61 -3.82 4.72
N ILE A 11 3.18 -4.65 3.86
CA ILE A 11 3.87 -4.23 2.64
C ILE A 11 2.88 -3.52 1.72
N LEU A 12 1.67 -4.06 1.50
CA LEU A 12 0.63 -3.41 0.70
C LEU A 12 0.31 -2.00 1.19
N ARG A 13 0.08 -1.85 2.50
CA ARG A 13 -0.23 -0.55 3.10
C ARG A 13 0.92 0.45 2.97
N ARG A 14 2.17 -0.01 3.07
CA ARG A 14 3.36 0.85 2.90
C ARG A 14 3.56 1.31 1.47
N LEU A 15 3.14 0.52 0.49
CA LEU A 15 3.24 0.88 -0.92
C LEU A 15 2.26 1.99 -1.32
N ILE A 16 1.22 2.27 -0.53
CA ILE A 16 0.28 3.36 -0.80
C ILE A 16 0.77 4.63 -0.10
N SER A 17 1.12 5.66 -0.88
CA SER A 17 1.53 6.94 -0.33
C SER A 17 0.33 7.82 0.00
N LYS A 18 0.39 8.49 1.15
CA LYS A 18 -0.65 9.42 1.63
C LYS A 18 -0.45 10.84 1.10
N SER A 19 0.78 11.21 0.77
CA SER A 19 1.17 12.58 0.42
C SER A 19 1.42 12.79 -1.07
N GLY A 20 1.26 11.75 -1.89
CA GLY A 20 1.47 11.83 -3.33
C GLY A 20 1.45 10.45 -3.98
N ILE A 21 1.98 10.35 -5.19
CA ILE A 21 2.15 9.07 -5.88
C ILE A 21 3.33 8.32 -5.26
N SER A 22 3.10 7.05 -4.93
CA SER A 22 4.16 6.14 -4.48
C SER A 22 5.05 5.71 -5.64
N TYR A 23 6.30 6.15 -5.63
CA TYR A 23 7.30 5.68 -6.60
C TYR A 23 7.62 4.19 -6.44
N ASP A 24 7.60 3.68 -5.20
CA ASP A 24 7.83 2.26 -4.93
C ASP A 24 6.72 1.40 -5.55
N LEU A 25 5.47 1.86 -5.51
CA LEU A 25 4.34 1.17 -6.14
C LEU A 25 4.47 1.15 -7.67
N LEU A 26 4.84 2.28 -8.27
CA LEU A 26 5.07 2.37 -9.72
C LEU A 26 6.24 1.49 -10.15
N GLN A 27 7.34 1.49 -9.38
CA GLN A 27 8.50 0.66 -9.65
C GLN A 27 8.14 -0.82 -9.53
N LEU A 28 7.39 -1.21 -8.49
CA LEU A 28 6.91 -2.58 -8.35
C LEU A 28 6.03 -2.97 -9.54
N GLN A 29 5.09 -2.12 -9.95
CA GLN A 29 4.22 -2.38 -11.10
C GLN A 29 5.05 -2.61 -12.37
N PHE A 30 6.04 -1.77 -12.63
CA PHE A 30 6.96 -1.93 -13.75
C PHE A 30 7.73 -3.26 -13.68
N LEU A 31 8.37 -3.56 -12.55
CA LEU A 31 9.18 -4.77 -12.38
C LEU A 31 8.35 -6.06 -12.53
N VAL A 32 7.09 -6.04 -12.09
CA VAL A 32 6.16 -7.15 -12.25
C VAL A 32 5.69 -7.28 -13.70
N LYS A 33 5.35 -6.17 -14.37
CA LYS A 33 4.94 -6.16 -15.79
C LYS A 33 6.04 -6.68 -16.71
N GLU A 34 7.28 -6.30 -16.43
CA GLU A 34 8.47 -6.74 -17.17
C GLU A 34 8.97 -8.13 -16.76
N ARG A 35 8.27 -8.83 -15.86
CA ARG A 35 8.59 -10.19 -15.39
C ARG A 35 9.96 -10.31 -14.69
N TYR A 36 10.50 -9.21 -14.17
CA TYR A 36 11.65 -9.25 -13.27
C TYR A 36 11.27 -9.80 -11.90
N ILE A 37 10.04 -9.52 -11.45
CA ILE A 37 9.49 -9.98 -10.18
C ILE A 37 8.22 -10.81 -10.42
N THR A 38 8.13 -11.96 -9.75
CA THR A 38 6.89 -12.71 -9.58
C THR A 38 6.30 -12.36 -8.23
N LEU A 39 5.13 -11.71 -8.24
CA LEU A 39 4.43 -11.35 -7.03
C LEU A 39 3.71 -12.58 -6.46
N MET A 40 3.91 -12.85 -5.17
CA MET A 40 3.25 -13.95 -4.46
C MET A 40 2.40 -13.39 -3.32
N ALA A 41 1.13 -13.79 -3.27
CA ALA A 41 0.20 -13.36 -2.24
C ALA A 41 -0.59 -14.56 -1.70
N PRO A 42 -0.73 -14.71 -0.37
CA PRO A 42 -1.57 -15.77 0.16
C PRO A 42 -3.05 -15.50 -0.19
N GLN A 43 -3.82 -16.57 -0.41
CA GLN A 43 -5.24 -16.45 -0.78
C GLN A 43 -6.04 -15.60 0.22
N VAL A 44 -5.74 -15.73 1.52
CA VAL A 44 -6.36 -14.96 2.60
C VAL A 44 -6.17 -13.45 2.40
N LEU A 45 -4.97 -13.03 1.99
CA LEU A 45 -4.70 -11.61 1.72
C LEU A 45 -5.54 -11.09 0.57
N LEU A 46 -5.68 -11.87 -0.51
CA LEU A 46 -6.50 -11.49 -1.66
C LEU A 46 -7.98 -11.36 -1.27
N THR A 47 -8.48 -12.23 -0.39
CA THR A 47 -9.86 -12.13 0.12
C THR A 47 -10.07 -10.95 1.05
N GLU A 48 -9.07 -10.63 1.89
CA GLU A 48 -9.15 -9.52 2.84
C GLU A 48 -8.86 -8.16 2.19
N TRP A 49 -8.26 -8.16 0.99
CA TRP A 49 -7.84 -6.94 0.31
C TRP A 49 -8.97 -5.92 0.14
N GLN A 50 -10.18 -6.35 -0.20
CA GLN A 50 -11.31 -5.42 -0.37
C GLN A 50 -11.63 -4.62 0.90
N LYS A 51 -11.47 -5.24 2.08
CA LYS A 51 -11.64 -4.56 3.36
C LYS A 51 -10.53 -3.53 3.58
N HIS A 52 -9.28 -3.91 3.35
CA HIS A 52 -8.13 -3.01 3.50
C HIS A 52 -8.13 -1.88 2.48
N ARG A 53 -8.58 -2.13 1.26
CA ARG A 53 -8.77 -1.14 0.22
C ARG A 53 -9.71 -0.03 0.68
N GLU A 54 -10.83 -0.37 1.31
CA GLU A 54 -11.78 0.63 1.82
C GLU A 54 -11.23 1.40 3.03
N GLU A 55 -10.43 0.74 3.89
CA GLU A 55 -9.70 1.41 4.98
C GLU A 55 -8.73 2.46 4.42
N GLU A 56 -7.88 2.08 3.45
CA GLU A 56 -6.93 2.99 2.82
C GLU A 56 -7.63 4.10 2.04
N ARG A 57 -8.74 3.81 1.34
CA ARG A 57 -9.56 4.81 0.67
C ARG A 57 -10.05 5.90 1.62
N LYS A 58 -10.52 5.53 2.81
CA LYS A 58 -10.96 6.49 3.84
C LYS A 58 -9.80 7.37 4.31
N ILE A 59 -8.61 6.78 4.49
CA ILE A 59 -7.40 7.51 4.87
C ILE A 59 -7.06 8.55 3.80
N LEU A 60 -6.99 8.15 2.52
CA LEU A 60 -6.67 9.05 1.41
C LEU A 60 -7.68 10.18 1.27
N ILE A 61 -8.99 9.90 1.41
CA ILE A 61 -10.03 10.93 1.40
C ILE A 61 -9.84 11.92 2.55
N ASN A 62 -9.49 11.46 3.74
CA ASN A 62 -9.23 12.34 4.87
C ASN A 62 -8.00 13.22 4.63
N THR A 63 -6.94 12.68 4.03
CA THR A 63 -5.76 13.48 3.66
C THR A 63 -6.10 14.56 2.61
N VAL A 64 -6.96 14.25 1.64
CA VAL A 64 -7.46 15.28 0.69
C VAL A 64 -8.23 16.39 1.41
N LYS A 65 -9.06 16.05 2.42
CA LYS A 65 -9.77 17.06 3.22
C LYS A 65 -8.83 17.94 4.05
N GLU A 66 -7.71 17.38 4.52
CA GLU A 66 -6.67 18.16 5.20
C GLU A 66 -6.01 19.14 4.24
N PHE A 67 -5.64 18.71 3.03
CA PHE A 67 -5.14 19.60 1.98
C PHE A 67 -6.15 20.70 1.61
N GLU A 68 -7.43 20.36 1.51
CA GLU A 68 -8.50 21.33 1.26
C GLU A 68 -8.58 22.38 2.37
N LYS A 69 -8.56 21.95 3.64
CA LYS A 69 -8.60 22.85 4.80
C LYS A 69 -7.39 23.79 4.82
N GLU A 70 -6.20 23.25 4.61
CA GLU A 70 -4.96 24.04 4.56
C GLU A 70 -4.97 25.05 3.42
N GLY A 71 -5.38 24.63 2.22
CA GLY A 71 -5.40 25.53 1.07
C GLY A 71 -6.47 26.61 1.18
N ARG A 72 -7.64 26.33 1.78
CA ARG A 72 -8.64 27.37 2.13
C ARG A 72 -8.07 28.40 3.11
N ILE A 73 -7.31 27.98 4.11
CA ILE A 73 -6.62 28.91 5.04
C ILE A 73 -5.64 29.80 4.27
N ARG A 74 -4.84 29.22 3.36
CA ARG A 74 -3.88 29.98 2.54
C ARG A 74 -4.56 30.94 1.56
N GLN A 75 -5.66 30.53 0.93
CA GLN A 75 -6.46 31.40 0.06
C GLN A 75 -7.03 32.60 0.81
N ASN A 76 -7.57 32.38 2.01
CA ASN A 76 -8.08 33.46 2.86
C ASN A 76 -7.01 34.48 3.28
N ILE A 77 -5.72 34.11 3.25
CA ILE A 77 -4.59 34.97 3.62
C ILE A 77 -4.01 35.71 2.39
N HIS A 78 -3.96 35.06 1.22
CA HIS A 78 -3.17 35.56 0.08
C HIS A 78 -3.97 36.04 -1.14
N ASP A 79 -5.16 35.48 -1.45
CA ASP A 79 -6.10 36.03 -2.45
C ASP A 79 -7.38 35.17 -2.54
N PRO A 80 -8.62 35.72 -2.42
CA PRO A 80 -9.85 34.92 -2.35
C PRO A 80 -10.35 34.32 -3.67
N GLY A 81 -9.66 34.55 -4.80
CA GLY A 81 -10.29 34.49 -6.14
C GLY A 81 -9.83 33.41 -7.12
N LEU A 82 -8.96 32.46 -6.75
CA LEU A 82 -8.39 31.51 -7.73
C LEU A 82 -9.21 30.21 -7.86
N PRO A 83 -10.00 30.01 -8.94
CA PRO A 83 -10.66 28.73 -9.26
C PRO A 83 -9.69 27.56 -9.45
N PHE A 84 -8.40 27.85 -9.68
CA PHE A 84 -7.30 26.89 -9.81
C PHE A 84 -7.18 25.91 -8.64
N PHE A 85 -7.63 26.28 -7.44
CA PHE A 85 -7.47 25.44 -6.25
C PHE A 85 -8.36 24.20 -6.25
N GLN A 86 -9.61 24.32 -6.71
CA GLN A 86 -10.54 23.18 -6.71
C GLN A 86 -10.15 22.15 -7.77
N GLU A 87 -9.80 22.61 -8.97
CA GLU A 87 -9.30 21.74 -10.05
C GLU A 87 -8.05 20.97 -9.59
N HIS A 88 -7.12 21.67 -8.92
CA HIS A 88 -5.91 21.04 -8.40
C HIS A 88 -6.19 20.02 -7.27
N LEU A 89 -7.16 20.29 -6.40
CA LEU A 89 -7.60 19.33 -5.37
C LEU A 89 -8.20 18.08 -6.00
N ASP A 90 -9.02 18.22 -7.04
CA ASP A 90 -9.61 17.09 -7.75
C ASP A 90 -8.55 16.25 -8.46
N GLU A 91 -7.52 16.88 -9.04
CA GLU A 91 -6.36 16.18 -9.59
C GLU A 91 -5.57 15.40 -8.50
N ILE A 92 -5.32 16.02 -7.35
CA ILE A 92 -4.63 15.37 -6.22
C ILE A 92 -5.43 14.16 -5.75
N LYS A 93 -6.75 14.33 -5.59
CA LYS A 93 -7.65 13.26 -5.19
C LYS A 93 -7.63 12.10 -6.19
N ALA A 94 -7.72 12.41 -7.48
CA ALA A 94 -7.66 11.40 -8.54
C ALA A 94 -6.34 10.63 -8.50
N LYS A 95 -5.20 11.34 -8.38
CA LYS A 95 -3.87 10.73 -8.27
C LYS A 95 -3.74 9.83 -7.04
N LEU A 96 -4.16 10.31 -5.87
CA LEU A 96 -4.08 9.53 -4.63
C LEU A 96 -4.91 8.24 -4.73
N LEU A 97 -6.14 8.34 -5.24
CA LEU A 97 -7.03 7.18 -5.38
C LEU A 97 -6.57 6.19 -6.45
N SER A 98 -5.94 6.66 -7.54
CA SER A 98 -5.42 5.77 -8.60
C SER A 98 -4.38 4.77 -8.12
N GLN A 99 -3.71 5.03 -6.99
CA GLN A 99 -2.79 4.08 -6.37
C GLN A 99 -3.50 2.79 -5.93
N LEU A 100 -4.76 2.91 -5.49
CA LEU A 100 -5.58 1.74 -5.15
C LEU A 100 -5.88 0.91 -6.40
N ASP A 101 -6.15 1.57 -7.53
CA ASP A 101 -6.42 0.87 -8.79
C ASP A 101 -5.17 0.17 -9.34
N VAL A 102 -3.98 0.77 -9.17
CA VAL A 102 -2.71 0.11 -9.48
C VAL A 102 -2.50 -1.12 -8.60
N MET A 103 -2.85 -1.03 -7.31
CA MET A 103 -2.76 -2.17 -6.40
C MET A 103 -3.75 -3.28 -6.74
N ASP A 104 -4.99 -2.92 -7.07
CA ASP A 104 -6.01 -3.84 -7.55
C ASP A 104 -5.53 -4.58 -8.82
N GLU A 105 -4.90 -3.86 -9.76
CA GLU A 105 -4.31 -4.46 -10.96
C GLU A 105 -3.20 -5.45 -10.61
N LEU A 106 -2.27 -5.07 -9.72
CA LEU A 106 -1.16 -5.92 -9.29
C LEU A 106 -1.65 -7.23 -8.66
N LEU A 107 -2.60 -7.12 -7.72
CA LEU A 107 -3.12 -8.27 -7.00
C LEU A 107 -4.01 -9.16 -7.87
N ALA A 108 -4.85 -8.58 -8.74
CA ALA A 108 -5.80 -9.36 -9.52
C ALA A 108 -5.17 -10.03 -10.75
N LYS A 109 -4.22 -9.37 -11.41
CA LYS A 109 -3.67 -9.84 -12.69
C LYS A 109 -2.30 -10.50 -12.58
N TYR A 110 -1.49 -10.08 -11.61
CA TYR A 110 -0.08 -10.45 -11.57
C TYR A 110 0.33 -11.26 -10.34
N ALA A 111 -0.43 -11.23 -9.25
CA ALA A 111 -0.13 -12.03 -8.09
C ALA A 111 -0.42 -13.52 -8.34
N VAL A 112 0.60 -14.35 -8.09
CA VAL A 112 0.44 -15.79 -7.95
C VAL A 112 -0.09 -16.06 -6.55
N SER A 113 -1.29 -16.63 -6.48
CA SER A 113 -1.88 -16.99 -5.19
C SER A 113 -1.39 -18.34 -4.70
N PHE A 114 -1.29 -18.49 -3.39
CA PHE A 114 -1.00 -19.77 -2.75
C PHE A 114 -1.85 -19.97 -1.50
N GLU A 115 -2.16 -21.23 -1.19
CA GLU A 115 -2.83 -21.60 0.04
C GLU A 115 -1.80 -21.78 1.16
N ILE A 116 -2.10 -21.23 2.33
CA ILE A 116 -1.31 -21.48 3.53
C ILE A 116 -1.77 -22.82 4.12
N SER A 117 -0.91 -23.84 4.08
CA SER A 117 -1.24 -25.15 4.64
C SER A 117 -1.26 -25.11 6.17
N LYS A 118 -2.02 -26.02 6.80
CA LYS A 118 -2.10 -26.11 8.27
C LYS A 118 -0.74 -26.39 8.91
N GLU A 119 0.09 -27.19 8.23
CA GLU A 119 1.46 -27.50 8.66
C GLU A 119 2.33 -26.25 8.67
N MET A 120 2.17 -25.37 7.67
CA MET A 120 2.90 -24.10 7.57
C MET A 120 2.54 -23.14 8.71
N ILE A 121 1.25 -23.09 9.10
CA ILE A 121 0.77 -22.30 10.25
C ILE A 121 1.41 -22.81 11.55
N VAL A 122 1.43 -24.13 11.76
CA VAL A 122 2.04 -24.74 12.94
C VAL A 122 3.53 -24.45 13.00
N LEU A 123 4.23 -24.50 11.86
CA LEU A 123 5.66 -24.23 11.79
C LEU A 123 6.00 -22.76 12.10
N ILE A 124 5.22 -21.81 11.57
CA ILE A 124 5.34 -20.37 11.88
C ILE A 124 5.06 -20.12 13.37
N TYR A 125 3.98 -20.69 13.92
CA TYR A 125 3.62 -20.55 15.33
C TYR A 125 4.70 -21.10 16.27
N ASN A 126 5.27 -22.26 15.93
CA ASN A 126 6.35 -22.87 16.69
C ASN A 126 7.65 -22.04 16.60
N GLN A 127 8.02 -21.51 15.44
CA GLN A 127 9.15 -20.58 15.30
C GLN A 127 8.97 -19.31 16.14
N HIS A 128 7.75 -18.75 16.21
CA HIS A 128 7.48 -17.60 17.07
C HIS A 128 7.56 -17.94 18.57
N ARG A 129 7.20 -19.16 18.99
CA ARG A 129 7.35 -19.62 20.39
C ARG A 129 8.79 -19.95 20.74
N GLU A 130 9.57 -20.50 19.81
CA GLU A 130 10.98 -20.87 20.01
C GLU A 130 11.93 -19.67 19.86
N GLY A 131 11.48 -18.62 19.18
CA GLY A 131 12.21 -17.38 18.96
C GLY A 131 12.38 -16.51 20.20
N LYS A 132 13.30 -16.88 21.10
CA LYS A 132 14.18 -15.85 21.67
C LYS A 132 14.86 -15.18 20.48
N ALA A 133 14.62 -13.89 20.27
CA ALA A 133 15.24 -13.16 19.17
C ALA A 133 16.76 -13.42 19.16
N PRO A 134 17.38 -13.79 18.02
CA PRO A 134 18.78 -14.22 17.96
C PRO A 134 19.81 -13.12 18.31
N PHE A 135 19.35 -11.91 18.66
CA PHE A 135 20.18 -10.75 19.00
C PHE A 135 20.08 -10.30 20.47
N THR A 136 19.30 -10.97 21.33
CA THR A 136 19.28 -10.67 22.77
C THR A 136 20.26 -11.55 23.54
N ASN A 137 21.55 -11.44 23.23
CA ASN A 137 22.58 -11.71 24.23
C ASN A 137 23.00 -10.35 24.81
N PRO A 138 22.54 -9.98 26.02
CA PRO A 138 23.22 -8.91 26.75
C PRO A 138 24.65 -9.41 26.98
N LYS A 139 25.63 -8.59 26.57
CA LYS A 139 27.06 -8.88 26.68
C LYS A 139 27.40 -9.36 28.11
N LYS A 140 28.26 -10.39 28.17
CA LYS A 140 28.94 -10.85 29.39
C LYS A 140 29.54 -9.69 30.18
#